data_AF-A0A7N2N6F2-F1
#
_entry.id   AF-A0A7N2N6F2-F1
#
_cell.length_a   1.000
_cell.length_b   1.000
_cell.length_c   1.000
_cell.angle_alpha   90.00
_cell.angle_beta   90.00
_cell.angle_gamma   90.00
#
_symmetry.space_group_name_H-M   'P 1'
#
loop_
_entity.id
_entity.type
_entity.pdbx_description
1 polymer ?
#
loop_
_entity_poly.entity_id
_entity_poly.type
_entity_poly.pdbx_seq_one_letter_code
_entity_poly.pdbx_strand_id
1 'polypeptide(L)'
;MKGGNFLRVRVAIDVSKPLCRGRRVDFDDDNEGWVSLMYERLPNLCYWCGHLTHDDKDCALWLRSKGTLSSNDQQFGPWLRANQFNQSRKTVVEVQDYNKPNSRPMKNMV
;
A
#
# COMPACT_ATOMS: atom_id res chain seq x y z
N MET A 1 4.32 -10.86 18.96
CA MET A 1 3.48 -10.20 17.93
C MET A 1 4.29 -9.05 17.38
N LYS A 2 4.73 -9.10 16.12
CA LYS A 2 5.48 -7.99 15.50
C LYS A 2 4.45 -6.92 15.09
N GLY A 3 4.54 -5.73 15.68
CA GLY A 3 3.66 -4.59 15.39
C GLY A 3 3.70 -4.23 13.90
N GLY A 4 2.56 -3.81 13.35
CA GLY A 4 2.49 -3.37 11.95
C GLY A 4 3.29 -2.08 11.74
N ASN A 5 4.01 -1.98 10.63
CA ASN A 5 4.88 -0.84 10.28
C ASN A 5 4.11 0.45 9.90
N PHE A 6 2.80 0.52 10.14
CA PHE A 6 1.97 1.66 9.73
C PHE A 6 0.70 1.77 10.57
N LEU A 7 0.19 2.99 10.71
CA LEU A 7 -1.12 3.29 11.28
C LEU A 7 -2.17 3.38 10.17
N ARG A 8 -3.31 2.72 10.36
CA ARG A 8 -4.46 2.80 9.44
C ARG A 8 -5.64 3.45 10.15
N VAL A 9 -6.10 4.58 9.63
CA VAL A 9 -7.23 5.34 10.16
C VAL A 9 -8.24 5.65 9.07
N ARG A 10 -9.50 5.84 9.46
CA ARG A 10 -10.56 6.36 8.59
C ARG A 10 -10.83 7.81 8.94
N VAL A 11 -10.80 8.68 7.94
CA VAL A 11 -10.99 10.12 8.10
C VAL A 11 -11.92 10.65 7.02
N ALA A 12 -12.65 11.73 7.31
CA ALA A 12 -13.35 12.50 6.30
C ALA A 12 -12.34 13.39 5.55
N ILE A 13 -12.41 13.41 4.23
CA ILE A 13 -11.50 14.18 3.37
C ILE A 13 -12.34 15.10 2.49
N ASP A 14 -11.91 16.35 2.40
CA ASP A 14 -12.45 17.31 1.44
C ASP A 14 -11.90 17.04 0.04
N VAL A 15 -12.74 16.51 -0.85
CA VAL A 15 -12.37 16.13 -2.22
C VAL A 15 -12.16 17.33 -3.14
N SER A 16 -12.56 18.54 -2.72
CA SER A 16 -12.31 19.76 -3.48
C SER A 16 -10.88 20.28 -3.30
N LYS A 17 -10.05 19.61 -2.50
CA LYS A 17 -8.66 19.97 -2.23
C LYS A 17 -7.70 18.85 -2.69
N PRO A 18 -6.43 19.19 -3.01
CA PRO A 18 -5.41 18.20 -3.27
C PRO A 18 -5.23 17.24 -2.08
N LEU A 19 -4.98 15.97 -2.36
CA LEU A 19 -4.64 15.01 -1.31
C LEU A 19 -3.32 15.37 -0.62
N CYS A 20 -3.23 15.06 0.66
CA CYS A 20 -2.01 15.24 1.42
C CYS A 20 -1.04 14.09 1.14
N ARG A 21 0.19 14.39 0.75
CA ARG A 21 1.20 13.35 0.42
C ARG A 21 1.94 12.82 1.63
N GLY A 22 2.10 13.69 2.61
CA GLY A 22 2.76 13.40 3.86
C GLY A 22 2.56 14.54 4.84
N ARG A 23 2.81 14.26 6.11
CA ARG A 23 2.69 15.24 7.20
C ARG A 23 3.94 15.17 8.05
N ARG A 24 4.33 16.33 8.55
CA ARG A 24 5.28 16.43 9.65
C ARG A 24 4.53 16.08 10.93
N VAL A 25 5.09 15.18 11.72
CA VAL A 25 4.50 14.69 12.96
C VAL A 25 5.56 14.79 14.04
N ASP A 26 5.19 15.38 15.15
CA ASP A 26 5.98 15.41 16.36
C ASP A 26 5.72 14.10 17.12
N PHE A 27 6.80 13.38 17.41
CA PHE A 27 6.82 12.29 18.36
C PHE A 27 7.25 12.85 19.73
N ASP A 28 6.96 12.12 20.80
CA ASP A 28 7.39 12.51 22.15
C ASP A 28 8.93 12.68 22.21
N ASP A 29 9.40 13.55 23.10
CA ASP A 29 10.82 13.89 23.34
C ASP A 29 11.59 14.40 22.10
N ASP A 30 11.19 15.56 21.57
CA ASP A 30 11.91 16.34 20.52
C ASP A 30 12.21 15.59 19.21
N ASN A 31 11.56 14.45 18.97
CA ASN A 31 11.72 13.69 17.74
C ASN A 31 10.64 14.11 16.75
N GLU A 32 11.01 14.84 15.71
CA GLU A 32 10.13 15.15 14.58
C GLU A 32 10.41 14.22 13.40
N GLY A 33 9.36 13.79 12.70
CA GLY A 33 9.53 13.02 11.47
C GLY A 33 8.48 13.30 10.42
N TRP A 34 8.82 12.93 9.19
CA TRP A 34 7.89 12.93 8.07
C TRP A 34 7.20 11.58 7.96
N VAL A 35 5.88 11.58 7.97
CA VAL A 35 5.09 10.40 7.65
C VAL A 35 4.50 10.53 6.25
N SER A 36 4.70 9.51 5.43
CA SER A 36 4.05 9.39 4.13
C SER A 36 2.63 8.88 4.31
N LEU A 37 1.66 9.51 3.63
CA LEU A 37 0.27 9.07 3.66
C LEU A 37 -0.04 8.22 2.44
N MET A 38 -0.71 7.10 2.68
CA MET A 38 -1.23 6.22 1.65
C MET A 38 -2.74 6.07 1.83
N TYR A 39 -3.45 6.00 0.70
CA TYR A 39 -4.91 6.02 0.63
C TYR A 39 -5.43 4.69 0.10
N GLU A 40 -6.37 4.11 0.83
CA GLU A 40 -7.12 2.94 0.38
C GLU A 40 -8.33 3.36 -0.44
N ARG A 41 -8.71 2.51 -1.42
CA ARG A 41 -9.86 2.77 -2.31
C ARG A 41 -9.77 4.13 -3.01
N LEU A 42 -8.56 4.59 -3.28
CA LEU A 42 -8.29 5.85 -3.96
C LEU A 42 -8.90 5.79 -5.38
N PRO A 43 -9.84 6.68 -5.74
CA PRO A 43 -10.42 6.72 -7.07
C PRO A 43 -9.40 7.26 -8.10
N ASN A 44 -9.87 7.79 -9.23
CA ASN A 44 -8.99 8.47 -10.16
C ASN A 44 -8.37 9.70 -9.48
N LEU A 45 -7.04 9.75 -9.43
CA LEU A 45 -6.27 10.84 -8.82
C LEU A 45 -5.51 11.51 -9.95
N CYS A 46 -5.67 12.83 -10.09
CA CYS A 46 -4.82 13.60 -10.97
C CYS A 46 -3.39 13.69 -10.39
N TYR A 47 -2.40 13.18 -11.12
CA TYR A 47 -1.01 13.15 -10.66
C TYR A 47 -0.28 14.50 -10.77
N TRP A 48 -0.85 15.45 -11.49
CA TRP A 48 -0.33 16.82 -11.59
C TRP A 48 -0.64 17.67 -10.36
N CYS A 49 -1.90 17.64 -9.91
CA CYS A 49 -2.40 18.57 -8.90
C CYS A 49 -2.99 17.90 -7.65
N GLY A 50 -3.16 16.57 -7.65
CA GLY A 50 -3.59 15.82 -6.48
C GLY A 50 -5.09 15.80 -6.21
N HIS A 51 -5.92 16.32 -7.12
CA HIS A 51 -7.38 16.31 -6.98
C HIS A 51 -8.00 14.99 -7.46
N LEU A 52 -9.17 14.66 -6.90
CA LEU A 52 -9.96 13.49 -7.26
C LEU A 52 -11.12 13.78 -8.24
N THR A 53 -11.24 15.03 -8.67
CA THR A 53 -12.38 15.54 -9.43
C THR A 53 -12.19 15.49 -10.95
N HIS A 54 -10.98 15.22 -11.42
CA HIS A 54 -10.61 15.19 -12.83
C HIS A 54 -9.41 14.26 -13.04
N ASP A 55 -9.16 13.90 -14.29
CA ASP A 55 -7.99 13.13 -14.68
C ASP A 55 -6.82 14.03 -15.12
N ASP A 56 -5.70 13.43 -15.51
CA ASP A 56 -4.50 14.19 -15.91
C ASP A 56 -4.71 15.07 -17.15
N LYS A 57 -5.59 14.68 -18.08
CA LYS A 57 -5.80 15.38 -19.36
C LYS A 57 -6.60 16.66 -19.17
N ASP A 58 -7.52 16.65 -18.21
CA ASP A 58 -8.37 17.80 -17.87
C ASP A 58 -7.70 18.74 -16.85
N CYS A 59 -6.47 18.42 -16.41
CA CYS A 59 -5.78 19.23 -15.42
C CYS A 59 -5.34 20.58 -16.00
N ALA A 60 -5.75 21.67 -15.36
CA ALA A 60 -5.37 23.03 -15.78
C ALA A 60 -3.84 23.23 -15.80
N LEU A 61 -3.09 22.58 -14.90
CA LEU A 61 -1.62 22.65 -14.87
C LEU A 61 -1.02 21.98 -16.11
N TRP A 62 -1.53 20.80 -16.48
CA TRP A 62 -1.14 20.09 -17.69
C TRP A 62 -1.48 20.88 -18.95
N LEU A 63 -2.73 21.36 -19.08
CA LEU A 63 -3.20 22.11 -20.25
C LEU A 63 -2.40 23.41 -20.48
N ARG A 64 -2.07 24.13 -19.40
CA ARG A 64 -1.29 25.37 -19.48
C ARG A 64 0.16 25.15 -19.89
N SER A 65 0.71 23.95 -19.65
CA SER A 65 2.09 23.64 -20.02
C SER A 65 2.32 23.61 -21.54
N LYS A 66 1.26 23.40 -22.35
CA LYS A 66 1.38 23.23 -23.81
C LYS A 66 2.40 22.15 -24.21
N GLY A 67 2.56 21.11 -23.40
CA GLY A 67 3.45 19.98 -23.68
C GLY A 67 4.89 20.17 -23.21
N THR A 68 5.19 21.20 -22.40
CA THR A 68 6.53 21.38 -21.82
C THR A 68 6.81 20.48 -20.62
N LEU A 69 5.77 20.02 -19.92
CA LEU A 69 5.93 19.14 -18.77
C LEU A 69 6.03 17.68 -19.20
N SER A 70 6.81 16.92 -18.45
CA SER A 70 7.01 15.49 -18.58
C SER A 70 6.40 14.75 -17.38
N SER A 71 6.22 13.44 -17.48
CA SER A 71 5.71 12.63 -16.35
C SER A 71 6.56 12.75 -15.07
N ASN A 72 7.84 13.14 -15.17
CA ASN A 72 8.71 13.37 -14.01
C ASN A 72 8.34 14.64 -13.22
N ASP A 73 7.60 15.55 -13.84
CA ASP A 73 7.14 16.80 -13.21
C ASP A 73 5.83 16.60 -12.41
N GLN A 74 5.26 15.39 -12.44
CA GLN A 74 4.10 15.04 -11.64
C GLN A 74 4.45 15.06 -10.15
N GLN A 75 3.64 15.77 -9.37
CA GLN A 75 3.86 15.94 -7.93
C GLN A 75 3.32 14.79 -7.09
N PHE A 76 2.51 13.93 -7.71
CA PHE A 76 1.81 12.81 -7.10
C PHE A 76 2.05 11.57 -7.96
N GLY A 77 1.70 10.40 -7.43
CA GLY A 77 1.84 9.18 -8.20
C GLY A 77 1.32 7.93 -7.50
N PRO A 78 1.58 6.75 -8.08
CA PRO A 78 1.03 5.47 -7.61
C PRO A 78 1.39 5.13 -6.17
N TRP A 79 2.49 5.67 -5.62
CA TRP A 79 2.92 5.45 -4.23
C TRP A 79 1.94 5.99 -3.18
N LEU A 80 0.97 6.82 -3.57
CA LEU A 80 -0.13 7.23 -2.69
C LEU A 80 -1.21 6.16 -2.53
N ARG A 81 -1.21 5.11 -3.36
CA ARG A 81 -2.18 4.01 -3.26
C ARG A 81 -1.67 3.02 -2.22
N ALA A 82 -2.43 2.83 -1.15
CA ALA A 82 -2.17 1.76 -0.21
C ALA A 82 -2.39 0.40 -0.89
N ASN A 83 -1.56 -0.59 -0.55
CA ASN A 83 -1.74 -1.94 -1.05
C ASN A 83 -3.10 -2.49 -0.60
N GLN A 84 -3.80 -3.18 -1.50
CA GLN A 84 -5.06 -3.83 -1.15
C GLN A 84 -4.73 -4.94 -0.15
N PHE A 85 -5.18 -4.77 1.09
CA PHE A 85 -5.01 -5.77 2.13
C PHE A 85 -5.88 -6.99 1.81
N ASN A 86 -5.39 -7.85 0.93
CA ASN A 86 -5.92 -9.20 0.77
C ASN A 86 -5.50 -9.98 2.01
N GLN A 87 -6.34 -9.95 3.05
CA GLN A 87 -6.42 -11.05 4.00
C GLN A 87 -6.83 -12.28 3.18
N SER A 88 -5.88 -12.88 2.46
CA SER A 88 -5.99 -14.28 2.10
C SER A 88 -6.29 -14.98 3.41
N ARG A 89 -7.55 -15.42 3.56
CA ARG A 89 -7.90 -16.40 4.57
C ARG A 89 -6.93 -17.54 4.31
N LYS A 90 -5.92 -17.72 5.16
CA LYS A 90 -5.14 -18.94 5.15
C LYS A 90 -6.11 -20.04 5.54
N THR A 91 -6.79 -20.62 4.57
CA THR A 91 -7.55 -21.85 4.77
C THR A 91 -6.51 -22.95 4.93
N VAL A 92 -6.03 -23.14 6.15
CA VAL A 92 -5.18 -24.28 6.48
C VAL A 92 -6.10 -25.49 6.49
N VAL A 93 -5.97 -26.35 5.49
CA VAL A 93 -6.60 -27.68 5.50
C VAL A 93 -5.56 -28.64 6.05
N GLU A 94 -5.73 -29.06 7.30
CA GLU A 94 -4.99 -30.21 7.83
C GLU A 94 -5.54 -31.48 7.17
N VAL A 95 -4.66 -32.25 6.55
CA VAL A 95 -4.98 -33.57 6.00
C VAL A 95 -4.39 -34.60 6.97
N GLN A 96 -5.20 -35.56 7.43
CA GLN A 96 -4.71 -36.63 8.30
C GLN A 96 -3.78 -37.57 7.53
N ASP A 97 -2.57 -37.75 8.04
CA ASP A 97 -1.57 -38.69 7.51
C ASP A 97 -2.04 -40.15 7.64
N TYR A 98 -1.93 -40.91 6.54
CA TYR A 98 -2.21 -42.34 6.51
C TYR A 98 -0.96 -43.14 6.89
N ASN A 99 -0.92 -43.64 8.13
CA ASN A 99 0.16 -44.48 8.64
C ASN A 99 0.05 -45.90 8.07
N LYS A 100 1.08 -46.40 7.38
CA LYS A 100 1.18 -47.79 6.90
C LYS A 100 2.36 -48.49 7.58
N PRO A 101 2.16 -49.62 8.27
CA PRO A 101 3.25 -50.31 8.93
C PRO A 101 3.96 -51.30 8.00
N ASN A 102 5.26 -51.47 8.27
CA ASN A 102 6.06 -52.71 8.22
C ASN A 102 7.00 -52.94 7.02
N SER A 103 8.31 -53.05 7.32
CA SER A 103 9.18 -54.07 6.68
C SER A 103 10.44 -54.39 7.51
N ARG A 104 10.34 -55.47 8.31
CA ARG A 104 11.26 -56.63 8.53
C ARG A 104 12.73 -56.44 9.01
N PRO A 105 13.26 -57.40 9.82
CA PRO A 105 14.50 -57.24 10.58
C PRO A 105 15.77 -57.50 9.76
N MET A 106 16.85 -56.76 10.05
CA MET A 106 18.20 -57.05 9.54
C MET A 106 18.80 -58.25 10.27
N LYS A 107 19.33 -59.20 9.50
CA LYS A 107 20.05 -60.38 9.96
C LYS A 107 21.55 -60.06 9.91
N ASN A 108 22.23 -60.22 11.03
CA ASN A 108 23.68 -60.05 11.15
C ASN A 108 24.42 -61.17 10.42
N MET A 109 25.50 -60.84 9.70
CA MET A 109 26.44 -61.81 9.17
C MET A 109 27.80 -61.55 9.80
N VAL A 110 28.39 -62.64 10.29
CA VAL A 110 29.69 -62.78 10.96
C VAL A 110 30.84 -62.38 10.04
#